data_AF-A0A315ZXJ1-F1
#
_entry.id   AF-A0A315ZXJ1-F1
#
_cell.length_a   1.000
_cell.length_b   1.000
_cell.length_c   1.000
_cell.angle_alpha   90.00
_cell.angle_beta   90.00
_cell.angle_gamma   90.00
#
_symmetry.space_group_name_H-M   'P 1'
#
loop_
_entity.id
_entity.type
_entity.pdbx_description
1 polymer ?
#
loop_
_entity_poly.entity_id
_entity_poly.type
_entity_poly.pdbx_seq_one_letter_code
_entity_poly.pdbx_strand_id
1 'polypeptide(L)'
;MNGIKDFNCSYDNSVGINEAVTKELNLKFPEAYKYGESMAEIAKALKKHDGADFCELPFCHTVEAEAMGGLVNYGNDKIGPRAKEYICTDIEELLELPEIDYSKGRIHEVLLACRQLREQGENVVLEVAGPFTILNVLIDARHVFKGMRKKTEVMKKVYEKFRKEILRYIKEAQKYGVNLISYADSSGGVNILGPKIAEQVVEEFTYPFLKEVETLVGDSAIVLLCPKTTFALLGTSKAEFEDVELEEPMKYGQGCIHLIGKEKFAGQMCIKNIGYRLENKKVKAVKLL
;
A
#
# COMPACT_ATOMS: atom_id res chain seq x y z
N MET A 1 8.48 1.86 -27.13
CA MET A 1 7.70 3.05 -26.69
C MET A 1 8.16 3.34 -25.28
N ASN A 2 9.09 4.28 -25.11
CA ASN A 2 9.75 4.52 -23.83
C ASN A 2 9.04 5.70 -23.13
N GLY A 3 8.77 5.56 -21.83
CA GLY A 3 8.11 6.58 -21.02
C GLY A 3 7.14 6.01 -20.00
N ILE A 4 7.16 6.59 -18.80
CA ILE A 4 6.24 6.25 -17.70
C ILE A 4 4.81 6.58 -18.12
N LYS A 5 3.93 5.57 -18.08
CA LYS A 5 2.49 5.74 -18.29
C LYS A 5 1.80 5.91 -16.95
N ASP A 6 0.82 6.82 -16.88
CA ASP A 6 -0.05 6.87 -15.72
C ASP A 6 -1.14 5.79 -15.79
N PHE A 7 -1.68 5.41 -14.64
CA PHE A 7 -2.86 4.57 -14.53
C PHE A 7 -4.03 5.40 -14.00
N ASN A 8 -5.13 5.46 -14.74
CA ASN A 8 -6.34 6.17 -14.31
C ASN A 8 -7.07 5.34 -13.25
N CYS A 9 -6.95 5.75 -11.99
CA CYS A 9 -7.72 5.17 -10.90
C CYS A 9 -9.20 5.48 -11.12
N SER A 10 -10.01 4.45 -11.39
CA SER A 10 -11.45 4.56 -11.60
C SER A 10 -12.27 4.19 -10.36
N TYR A 11 -11.60 3.95 -9.23
CA TYR A 11 -12.22 3.51 -7.99
C TYR A 11 -12.19 4.68 -7.00
N ASP A 12 -13.34 5.33 -6.80
CA ASP A 12 -13.60 6.30 -5.72
C ASP A 12 -13.54 5.66 -4.31
N ASN A 13 -13.23 4.36 -4.21
CA ASN A 13 -13.42 3.47 -3.04
C ASN A 13 -12.40 3.66 -1.90
N SER A 14 -11.89 4.86 -1.65
CA SER A 14 -11.01 5.12 -0.50
C SER A 14 -11.36 6.38 0.28
N VAL A 15 -12.62 6.81 0.22
CA VAL A 15 -13.17 7.81 1.15
C VAL A 15 -14.18 7.12 2.06
N GLY A 16 -13.65 6.39 3.06
CA GLY A 16 -14.47 5.73 4.09
C GLY A 16 -14.96 4.33 3.72
N ILE A 17 -15.69 3.73 4.66
CA ILE A 17 -16.32 2.41 4.52
C ILE A 17 -17.72 2.61 3.92
N ASN A 18 -18.18 1.67 3.10
CA ASN A 18 -19.53 1.69 2.55
C ASN A 18 -20.59 1.79 3.68
N GLU A 19 -21.51 2.76 3.59
CA GLU A 19 -22.54 3.01 4.62
C GLU A 19 -23.48 1.81 4.85
N ALA A 20 -23.72 0.99 3.82
CA ALA A 20 -24.51 -0.24 3.98
C ALA A 20 -23.81 -1.24 4.91
N VAL A 21 -22.48 -1.32 4.82
CA VAL A 21 -21.66 -2.19 5.65
C VAL A 21 -21.60 -1.67 7.09
N THR A 22 -21.36 -0.38 7.28
CA THR A 22 -21.25 0.18 8.65
C THR A 22 -22.57 0.12 9.42
N LYS A 23 -23.73 0.18 8.77
CA LYS A 23 -25.05 0.06 9.43
C LYS A 23 -25.36 -1.33 9.96
N GLU A 24 -24.83 -2.37 9.33
CA GLU A 24 -25.01 -3.75 9.77
C GLU A 24 -24.09 -4.11 10.95
N LEU A 25 -23.04 -3.31 11.16
CA LEU A 25 -22.07 -3.50 12.24
C LEU A 25 -22.47 -2.70 13.47
N ASN A 26 -22.48 -3.34 14.64
CA ASN A 26 -22.73 -2.67 15.91
C ASN A 26 -21.44 -2.01 16.45
N LEU A 27 -20.78 -1.21 15.62
CA LEU A 27 -19.50 -0.57 15.90
C LEU A 27 -19.64 0.94 16.05
N LYS A 28 -18.80 1.52 16.91
CA LYS A 28 -18.76 2.96 17.13
C LYS A 28 -17.64 3.59 16.31
N PHE A 29 -17.98 4.43 15.35
CA PHE A 29 -17.01 5.22 14.60
C PHE A 29 -16.76 6.57 15.30
N PRO A 30 -15.51 7.08 15.32
CA PRO A 30 -14.32 6.54 14.65
C PRO A 30 -13.50 5.50 15.45
N GLU A 31 -13.93 5.10 16.66
CA GLU A 31 -13.18 4.15 17.50
C GLU A 31 -12.92 2.81 16.82
N ALA A 32 -13.83 2.35 15.97
CA ALA A 32 -13.68 1.12 15.19
C ALA A 32 -12.45 1.14 14.25
N TYR A 33 -11.92 2.31 13.90
CA TYR A 33 -10.68 2.45 13.14
C TYR A 33 -9.41 2.33 13.98
N LYS A 34 -9.52 2.06 15.28
CA LYS A 34 -8.38 2.07 16.21
C LYS A 34 -8.03 0.71 16.79
N TYR A 35 -8.93 -0.26 16.75
CA TYR A 35 -8.76 -1.55 17.42
C TYR A 35 -8.83 -2.71 16.42
N GLY A 36 -7.94 -3.69 16.58
CA GLY A 36 -7.76 -4.79 15.66
C GLY A 36 -9.00 -5.67 15.51
N GLU A 37 -9.71 -5.95 16.61
CA GLU A 37 -10.96 -6.73 16.58
C GLU A 37 -12.02 -6.07 15.71
N SER A 38 -12.24 -4.76 15.88
CA SER A 38 -13.20 -3.99 15.09
C SER A 38 -12.77 -3.91 13.62
N MET A 39 -11.47 -3.74 13.35
CA MET A 39 -10.95 -3.74 11.98
C MET A 39 -11.17 -5.09 11.28
N ALA A 40 -10.92 -6.21 11.96
CA ALA A 40 -11.17 -7.54 11.42
C ALA A 40 -12.66 -7.77 11.10
N GLU A 41 -13.57 -7.32 11.98
CA GLU A 41 -15.01 -7.40 11.74
C GLU A 41 -15.44 -6.59 10.51
N ILE A 42 -14.95 -5.35 10.39
CA ILE A 42 -15.20 -4.50 9.22
C ILE A 42 -14.68 -5.15 7.95
N ALA A 43 -13.45 -5.67 7.96
CA ALA A 43 -12.81 -6.24 6.77
C ALA A 43 -13.59 -7.46 6.23
N LYS A 44 -14.11 -8.32 7.12
CA LYS A 44 -14.97 -9.44 6.73
C LYS A 44 -16.30 -8.99 6.17
N ALA A 45 -16.91 -7.96 6.76
CA ALA A 45 -18.16 -7.42 6.28
C ALA A 45 -18.01 -6.79 4.88
N LEU A 46 -16.93 -6.02 4.66
CA LEU A 46 -16.56 -5.49 3.35
C LEU A 46 -16.32 -6.61 2.33
N LYS A 47 -15.52 -7.62 2.68
CA LYS A 47 -15.28 -8.79 1.81
C LYS A 47 -16.59 -9.41 1.35
N LYS A 48 -17.53 -9.65 2.27
CA LYS A 48 -18.84 -10.24 1.97
C LYS A 48 -19.68 -9.33 1.08
N HIS A 49 -19.76 -8.05 1.42
CA HIS A 49 -20.54 -7.05 0.70
C HIS A 49 -20.05 -6.89 -0.76
N ASP A 50 -18.75 -6.79 -0.96
CA ASP A 50 -18.14 -6.57 -2.27
C ASP A 50 -17.95 -7.86 -3.08
N GLY A 51 -18.16 -9.02 -2.45
CA GLY A 51 -17.89 -10.32 -3.06
C GLY A 51 -16.41 -10.53 -3.39
N ALA A 52 -15.52 -10.02 -2.52
CA ALA A 52 -14.08 -10.15 -2.66
C ALA A 52 -13.56 -11.50 -2.14
N ASP A 53 -12.40 -11.92 -2.62
CA ASP A 53 -11.75 -13.17 -2.24
C ASP A 53 -10.73 -13.01 -1.09
N PHE A 54 -10.65 -11.80 -0.52
CA PHE A 54 -9.70 -11.41 0.51
C PHE A 54 -10.29 -10.32 1.42
N CYS A 55 -9.70 -10.16 2.60
CA CYS A 55 -9.93 -9.04 3.51
C CYS A 55 -8.84 -7.97 3.31
N GLU A 56 -9.20 -6.71 3.14
CA GLU A 56 -8.26 -5.59 3.00
C GLU A 56 -8.11 -4.84 4.33
N LEU A 57 -6.87 -4.50 4.70
CA LEU A 57 -6.54 -3.73 5.90
C LEU A 57 -5.29 -2.87 5.68
N PRO A 58 -5.14 -1.72 6.37
CA PRO A 58 -6.23 -0.93 6.97
C PRO A 58 -7.07 -0.22 5.90
N PHE A 59 -8.12 0.48 6.32
CA PHE A 59 -9.01 1.24 5.44
C PHE A 59 -8.53 2.68 5.16
N CYS A 60 -7.22 2.95 5.29
CA CYS A 60 -6.62 4.27 5.11
C CYS A 60 -5.11 4.17 4.87
N HIS A 61 -4.47 5.27 4.47
CA HIS A 61 -3.00 5.35 4.26
C HIS A 61 -2.30 6.23 5.30
N THR A 62 -2.72 6.15 6.57
CA THR A 62 -2.22 7.04 7.63
C THR A 62 -1.46 6.34 8.75
N VAL A 63 -1.46 5.00 8.81
CA VAL A 63 -0.98 4.27 10.00
C VAL A 63 0.53 4.36 10.16
N GLU A 64 1.30 4.35 9.06
CA GLU A 64 2.74 4.50 9.07
C GLU A 64 3.16 5.90 9.53
N ALA A 65 2.52 6.93 8.95
CA ALA A 65 2.79 8.31 9.32
C ALA A 65 2.38 8.63 10.76
N GLU A 66 1.23 8.13 11.20
CA GLU A 66 0.78 8.29 12.59
C GLU A 66 1.72 7.60 13.57
N ALA A 67 2.24 6.42 13.23
CA ALA A 67 3.21 5.74 14.08
C ALA A 67 4.54 6.49 14.20
N MET A 68 4.84 7.38 13.25
CA MET A 68 5.95 8.35 13.30
C MET A 68 5.57 9.68 14.01
N GLY A 69 4.37 9.79 14.57
CA GLY A 69 3.88 10.98 15.27
C GLY A 69 2.95 11.89 14.46
N GLY A 70 2.63 11.53 13.21
CA GLY A 70 1.72 12.28 12.36
C GLY A 70 0.31 12.40 12.95
N LEU A 71 -0.35 13.54 12.74
CA LEU A 71 -1.67 13.81 13.28
C LEU A 71 -2.77 13.35 12.33
N VAL A 72 -3.68 12.51 12.84
CA VAL A 72 -4.76 11.91 12.06
C VAL A 72 -6.12 12.43 12.51
N ASN A 73 -6.94 12.83 11.54
CA ASN A 73 -8.37 13.02 11.73
C ASN A 73 -9.07 11.72 11.34
N TYR A 74 -9.57 10.97 12.33
CA TYR A 74 -10.20 9.67 12.10
C TYR A 74 -11.56 9.75 11.40
N GLY A 75 -12.13 10.95 11.26
CA GLY A 75 -13.42 11.15 10.60
C GLY A 75 -14.56 10.42 11.29
N ASN A 76 -15.34 9.66 10.51
CA ASN A 76 -16.54 8.95 10.95
C ASN A 76 -16.79 7.70 10.08
N ASP A 77 -17.99 7.14 10.18
CA ASP A 77 -18.45 5.99 9.39
C ASP A 77 -18.44 6.22 7.88
N LYS A 78 -18.60 7.47 7.42
CA LYS A 78 -18.63 7.85 5.99
C LYS A 78 -17.30 8.32 5.44
N ILE A 79 -16.46 8.93 6.29
CA ILE A 79 -15.17 9.50 5.89
C ILE A 79 -14.11 8.91 6.80
N GLY A 80 -13.24 8.08 6.23
CA GLY A 80 -12.18 7.41 6.98
C GLY A 80 -11.04 8.31 7.47
N PRO A 81 -10.05 7.72 8.16
CA PRO A 81 -8.89 8.43 8.67
C PRO A 81 -8.07 9.13 7.58
N ARG A 82 -7.68 10.38 7.83
CA ARG A 82 -6.89 11.23 6.92
C ARG A 82 -5.93 12.15 7.68
N ALA A 83 -4.99 12.76 6.97
CA ALA A 83 -4.11 13.78 7.53
C ALA A 83 -4.91 14.92 8.19
N LYS A 84 -4.48 15.37 9.38
CA LYS A 84 -5.07 16.51 10.09
C LYS A 84 -4.26 17.77 9.88
N GLU A 85 -3.09 17.84 10.52
CA GLU A 85 -2.16 18.97 10.51
C GLU A 85 -0.76 18.41 10.31
N TYR A 86 0.06 19.13 9.56
CA TYR A 86 1.45 18.75 9.32
C TYR A 86 2.29 19.01 10.56
N ILE A 87 3.09 18.02 10.95
CA ILE A 87 3.99 18.12 12.10
C ILE A 87 5.38 18.59 11.69
N CYS A 88 5.71 18.53 10.40
CA CYS A 88 6.97 19.00 9.85
C CYS A 88 6.75 20.22 8.95
N THR A 89 7.70 21.16 9.01
CA THR A 89 7.73 22.39 8.19
C THR A 89 9.00 22.52 7.34
N ASP A 90 9.99 21.64 7.50
CA ASP A 90 11.12 21.46 6.59
C ASP A 90 11.48 19.96 6.46
N ILE A 91 12.18 19.60 5.40
CA ILE A 91 12.50 18.19 5.09
C ILE A 91 13.54 17.59 6.05
N GLU A 92 14.36 18.41 6.71
CA GLU A 92 15.33 17.96 7.70
C GLU A 92 14.64 17.40 8.95
N GLU A 93 13.50 17.98 9.35
CA GLU A 93 12.72 17.53 10.52
C GLU A 93 12.20 16.10 10.34
N LEU A 94 12.01 15.64 9.09
CA LEU A 94 11.60 14.27 8.78
C LEU A 94 12.63 13.24 9.25
N LEU A 95 13.91 13.61 9.32
CA LEU A 95 14.98 12.71 9.78
C LEU A 95 14.92 12.49 11.30
N GLU A 96 14.43 13.49 12.04
CA GLU A 96 14.31 13.49 13.50
C GLU A 96 13.04 12.78 14.00
N LEU A 97 12.11 12.43 13.09
CA LEU A 97 10.92 11.66 13.46
C LEU A 97 11.30 10.31 14.08
N PRO A 98 10.55 9.81 15.08
CA PRO A 98 10.82 8.51 15.67
C PRO A 98 10.71 7.40 14.62
N GLU A 99 11.47 6.31 14.83
CA GLU A 99 11.23 5.06 14.11
C GLU A 99 9.86 4.49 14.46
N ILE A 100 9.28 3.68 13.57
CA ILE A 100 8.00 3.04 13.83
C ILE A 100 8.18 1.93 14.86
N ASP A 101 7.36 2.00 15.91
CA ASP A 101 7.20 0.94 16.89
C ASP A 101 5.96 0.08 16.53
N TYR A 102 6.20 -1.06 15.88
CA TYR A 102 5.15 -2.00 15.45
C TYR A 102 4.50 -2.79 16.60
N SER A 103 4.86 -2.53 17.86
CA SER A 103 4.26 -3.16 19.03
C SER A 103 3.16 -2.32 19.69
N LYS A 104 2.90 -1.10 19.20
CA LYS A 104 1.89 -0.19 19.75
C LYS A 104 1.18 0.65 18.70
N GLY A 105 0.11 1.33 19.13
CA GLY A 105 -0.67 2.23 18.28
C GLY A 105 -1.45 1.49 17.19
N ARG A 106 -2.10 2.23 16.29
CA ARG A 106 -2.99 1.62 15.28
C ARG A 106 -2.26 0.69 14.32
N ILE A 107 -0.99 0.93 14.03
CA ILE A 107 -0.23 0.04 13.14
C ILE A 107 -0.07 -1.36 13.74
N HIS A 108 0.05 -1.47 15.07
CA HIS A 108 0.03 -2.75 15.76
C HIS A 108 -1.36 -3.40 15.74
N GLU A 109 -2.41 -2.61 15.96
CA GLU A 109 -3.80 -3.07 15.90
C GLU A 109 -4.17 -3.62 14.52
N VAL A 110 -3.65 -3.00 13.45
CA VAL A 110 -3.73 -3.54 12.08
C VAL A 110 -3.06 -4.91 11.97
N LEU A 111 -1.84 -5.07 12.50
CA LEU A 111 -1.13 -6.33 12.49
C LEU A 111 -1.89 -7.43 13.27
N LEU A 112 -2.48 -7.08 14.41
CA LEU A 112 -3.35 -7.98 15.18
C LEU A 112 -4.59 -8.41 14.40
N ALA A 113 -5.26 -7.46 13.73
CA ALA A 113 -6.39 -7.76 12.85
C ALA A 113 -5.99 -8.70 11.70
N CYS A 114 -4.84 -8.46 11.07
CA CYS A 114 -4.29 -9.34 10.05
C CYS A 114 -4.11 -10.76 10.58
N ARG A 115 -3.47 -10.94 11.75
CA ARG A 115 -3.27 -12.26 12.36
C ARG A 115 -4.61 -12.96 12.63
N GLN A 116 -5.55 -12.25 13.26
CA GLN A 116 -6.87 -12.79 13.58
C GLN A 116 -7.59 -13.29 12.31
N LEU A 117 -7.54 -12.54 11.21
CA LEU A 117 -8.14 -12.94 9.94
C LEU A 117 -7.43 -14.16 9.33
N ARG A 118 -6.09 -14.18 9.34
CA ARG A 118 -5.30 -15.31 8.83
C ARG A 118 -5.55 -16.60 9.62
N GLU A 119 -5.67 -16.52 10.95
CA GLU A 119 -6.03 -17.65 11.81
C GLU A 119 -7.45 -18.18 11.53
N GLN A 120 -8.34 -17.34 11.01
CA GLN A 120 -9.68 -17.74 10.55
C GLN A 120 -9.69 -18.31 9.10
N GLY A 121 -8.53 -18.43 8.47
CA GLY A 121 -8.38 -18.95 7.10
C GLY A 121 -8.61 -17.90 6.00
N GLU A 122 -8.76 -16.63 6.34
CA GLU A 122 -8.98 -15.55 5.36
C GLU A 122 -7.68 -15.13 4.69
N ASN A 123 -7.69 -14.86 3.38
CA ASN A 123 -6.58 -14.16 2.73
C ASN A 123 -6.62 -12.68 3.12
N VAL A 124 -5.45 -12.10 3.42
CA VAL A 124 -5.35 -10.71 3.88
C VAL A 124 -4.46 -9.90 2.94
N VAL A 125 -5.03 -8.84 2.37
CA VAL A 125 -4.32 -7.78 1.67
C VAL A 125 -3.97 -6.70 2.69
N LEU A 126 -2.68 -6.55 3.00
CA LEU A 126 -2.17 -5.45 3.80
C LEU A 126 -1.75 -4.29 2.90
N GLU A 127 -2.41 -3.15 3.03
CA GLU A 127 -1.99 -1.89 2.43
C GLU A 127 -0.73 -1.37 3.11
N VAL A 128 0.29 -1.10 2.29
CA VAL A 128 1.59 -0.54 2.70
C VAL A 128 1.84 0.71 1.85
N ALA A 129 1.90 1.86 2.53
CA ALA A 129 2.13 3.14 1.89
C ALA A 129 3.60 3.32 1.50
N GLY A 130 3.82 3.87 0.29
CA GLY A 130 5.12 4.35 -0.13
C GLY A 130 5.47 5.72 0.45
N PRO A 131 6.72 6.18 0.26
CA PRO A 131 7.25 7.35 0.94
C PRO A 131 6.44 8.62 0.70
N PHE A 132 5.98 8.89 -0.52
CA PHE A 132 5.25 10.14 -0.80
C PHE A 132 3.87 10.16 -0.14
N THR A 133 3.22 9.01 -0.05
CA THR A 133 1.92 8.86 0.61
C THR A 133 2.06 9.04 2.12
N ILE A 134 3.12 8.52 2.72
CA ILE A 134 3.44 8.77 4.13
C ILE A 134 3.77 10.26 4.35
N LEU A 135 4.61 10.84 3.48
CA LEU A 135 4.99 12.27 3.55
C LEU A 135 3.77 13.19 3.46
N ASN A 136 2.76 12.85 2.67
CA ASN A 136 1.53 13.63 2.52
C ASN A 136 0.71 13.75 3.82
N VAL A 137 1.04 12.99 4.87
CA VAL A 137 0.48 13.14 6.22
C VAL A 137 1.38 13.97 7.12
N LEU A 138 2.70 13.93 6.91
CA LEU A 138 3.70 14.50 7.82
C LEU A 138 4.07 15.94 7.49
N ILE A 139 4.11 16.28 6.20
CA ILE A 139 4.64 17.55 5.69
C ILE A 139 3.85 18.02 4.47
N ASP A 140 3.70 19.33 4.32
CA ASP A 140 3.10 19.92 3.13
C ASP A 140 3.97 19.64 1.89
N ALA A 141 3.34 19.16 0.82
CA ALA A 141 4.01 18.74 -0.41
C ALA A 141 4.91 19.83 -1.03
N ARG A 142 4.63 21.12 -0.81
CA ARG A 142 5.48 22.23 -1.28
C ARG A 142 6.92 22.12 -0.75
N HIS A 143 7.09 21.67 0.49
CA HIS A 143 8.41 21.50 1.11
C HIS A 143 9.12 20.27 0.53
N VAL A 144 8.40 19.18 0.27
CA VAL A 144 8.93 17.99 -0.40
C VAL A 144 9.43 18.35 -1.81
N PHE A 145 8.60 19.01 -2.63
CA PHE A 145 8.99 19.44 -3.98
C PHE A 145 10.15 20.45 -3.99
N LYS A 146 10.23 21.32 -2.99
CA LYS A 146 11.38 22.23 -2.82
C LYS A 146 12.64 21.44 -2.45
N GLY A 147 12.51 20.48 -1.55
CA GLY A 147 13.56 19.56 -1.11
C GLY A 147 14.15 18.76 -2.25
N MET A 148 13.31 18.10 -3.05
CA MET A 148 13.74 17.30 -4.20
C MET A 148 14.53 18.11 -5.23
N ARG A 149 14.23 19.41 -5.35
CA ARG A 149 14.93 20.30 -6.29
C ARG A 149 16.19 20.95 -5.72
N LYS A 150 16.19 21.31 -4.44
CA LYS A 150 17.24 22.17 -3.83
C LYS A 150 18.11 21.49 -2.78
N LYS A 151 17.64 20.39 -2.19
CA LYS A 151 18.27 19.67 -1.07
C LYS A 151 18.29 18.16 -1.35
N THR A 152 18.81 17.78 -2.51
CA THR A 152 18.81 16.38 -3.00
C THR A 152 19.44 15.39 -2.02
N GLU A 153 20.57 15.75 -1.41
CA GLU A 153 21.25 14.87 -0.45
C GLU A 153 20.47 14.67 0.85
N VAL A 154 19.68 15.66 1.28
CA VAL A 154 18.77 15.49 2.43
C VAL A 154 17.61 14.58 2.02
N MET A 155 17.03 14.77 0.84
CA MET A 155 15.95 13.92 0.35
C MET A 155 16.38 12.45 0.19
N LYS A 156 17.61 12.17 -0.26
CA LYS A 156 18.14 10.80 -0.28
C LYS A 156 18.16 10.15 1.11
N LYS A 157 18.52 10.91 2.15
CA LYS A 157 18.46 10.42 3.54
C LYS A 157 17.02 10.20 4.01
N VAL A 158 16.09 11.06 3.60
CA VAL A 158 14.66 10.88 3.88
C VAL A 158 14.15 9.60 3.21
N TYR A 159 14.42 9.40 1.93
CA TYR A 159 14.10 8.16 1.23
C TYR A 159 14.70 6.94 1.92
N GLU A 160 15.95 7.02 2.37
CA GLU A 160 16.59 5.93 3.09
C GLU A 160 15.90 5.57 4.40
N LYS A 161 15.52 6.59 5.19
CA LYS A 161 14.77 6.39 6.44
C LYS A 161 13.44 5.67 6.16
N PHE A 162 12.67 6.15 5.18
CA PHE A 162 11.37 5.59 4.86
C PHE A 162 11.49 4.20 4.23
N ARG A 163 12.52 3.95 3.40
CA ARG A 163 12.84 2.63 2.86
C ARG A 163 12.99 1.60 3.98
N LYS A 164 13.81 1.91 5.00
CA LYS A 164 14.05 1.02 6.14
C LYS A 164 12.77 0.74 6.93
N GLU A 165 11.97 1.77 7.21
CA GLU A 165 10.71 1.60 7.93
C GLU A 165 9.70 0.76 7.12
N ILE A 166 9.54 1.01 5.81
CA ILE A 166 8.62 0.22 4.98
C ILE A 166 9.08 -1.24 4.89
N LEU A 167 10.39 -1.51 4.74
CA LEU A 167 10.94 -2.87 4.77
C LEU A 167 10.69 -3.56 6.12
N ARG A 168 10.88 -2.85 7.24
CA ARG A 168 10.56 -3.37 8.57
C ARG A 168 9.08 -3.68 8.70
N TYR A 169 8.19 -2.85 8.16
CA TYR A 169 6.76 -3.09 8.23
C TYR A 169 6.36 -4.35 7.46
N ILE A 170 6.86 -4.52 6.23
CA ILE A 170 6.65 -5.73 5.43
C ILE A 170 7.15 -6.97 6.18
N LYS A 171 8.36 -6.90 6.73
CA LYS A 171 8.94 -8.00 7.52
C LYS A 171 8.10 -8.34 8.75
N GLU A 172 7.59 -7.31 9.44
CA GLU A 172 6.76 -7.50 10.62
C GLU A 172 5.42 -8.12 10.22
N ALA A 173 4.77 -7.64 9.17
CA ALA A 173 3.51 -8.16 8.65
C ALA A 173 3.56 -9.66 8.34
N GLN A 174 4.67 -10.15 7.78
CA GLN A 174 4.86 -11.59 7.55
C GLN A 174 4.79 -12.41 8.85
N LYS A 175 5.27 -11.89 9.99
CA LYS A 175 5.16 -12.56 11.30
C LYS A 175 3.71 -12.66 11.80
N TYR A 176 2.82 -11.81 11.29
CA TYR A 176 1.39 -11.84 11.56
C TYR A 176 0.61 -12.61 10.47
N GLY A 177 1.32 -13.34 9.60
CA GLY A 177 0.73 -14.26 8.63
C GLY A 177 0.19 -13.62 7.36
N VAL A 178 0.43 -12.31 7.15
CA VAL A 178 0.00 -11.59 5.94
C VAL A 178 0.58 -12.27 4.69
N ASN A 179 -0.28 -12.53 3.70
CA ASN A 179 0.07 -13.26 2.49
C ASN A 179 -0.08 -12.45 1.20
N LEU A 180 -0.74 -11.30 1.24
CA LEU A 180 -0.80 -10.34 0.14
C LEU A 180 -0.43 -8.96 0.69
N ILE A 181 0.60 -8.34 0.12
CA ILE A 181 1.03 -6.98 0.51
C ILE A 181 0.72 -6.04 -0.65
N SER A 182 -0.24 -5.13 -0.50
CA SER A 182 -0.48 -4.10 -1.51
C SER A 182 0.42 -2.90 -1.25
N TYR A 183 1.44 -2.72 -2.09
CA TYR A 183 2.32 -1.56 -2.02
C TYR A 183 1.83 -0.46 -2.96
N ALA A 184 1.54 0.72 -2.41
CA ALA A 184 1.04 1.85 -3.18
C ALA A 184 1.69 3.17 -2.74
N ASP A 185 2.14 3.96 -3.72
CA ASP A 185 2.60 5.33 -3.48
C ASP A 185 1.86 6.36 -4.35
N SER A 186 0.57 6.51 -4.07
CA SER A 186 -0.35 7.32 -4.89
C SER A 186 0.09 8.78 -5.03
N SER A 187 0.63 9.36 -3.96
CA SER A 187 1.09 10.76 -3.94
C SER A 187 2.40 10.97 -4.72
N GLY A 188 3.12 9.89 -5.04
CA GLY A 188 4.33 9.87 -5.86
C GLY A 188 4.08 9.56 -7.34
N GLY A 189 2.83 9.58 -7.80
CA GLY A 189 2.47 9.26 -9.19
C GLY A 189 3.03 10.24 -10.22
N VAL A 190 3.23 9.77 -11.45
CA VAL A 190 3.78 10.58 -12.56
C VAL A 190 2.90 11.80 -12.90
N ASN A 191 1.59 11.70 -12.68
CA ASN A 191 0.64 12.80 -12.84
C ASN A 191 0.86 13.95 -11.83
N ILE A 192 1.53 13.68 -10.71
CA ILE A 192 1.85 14.65 -9.67
C ILE A 192 3.30 15.13 -9.81
N LEU A 193 4.24 14.19 -9.89
CA LEU A 193 5.67 14.49 -9.91
C LEU A 193 6.18 14.98 -11.28
N GLY A 194 5.48 14.63 -12.35
CA GLY A 194 5.97 14.74 -13.72
C GLY A 194 6.99 13.64 -14.07
N PRO A 195 7.22 13.39 -15.37
CA PRO A 195 7.99 12.23 -15.86
C PRO A 195 9.42 12.18 -15.35
N LYS A 196 10.14 13.32 -15.38
CA LYS A 196 11.55 13.40 -14.97
C LYS A 196 11.75 13.02 -13.50
N ILE A 197 10.88 13.54 -12.63
CA ILE A 197 11.00 13.31 -11.20
C ILE A 197 10.50 11.91 -10.84
N ALA A 198 9.45 11.43 -11.49
CA ALA A 198 8.99 10.05 -11.32
C ALA A 198 10.07 9.04 -11.72
N GLU A 199 10.80 9.27 -12.82
CA GLU A 199 11.94 8.45 -13.23
C GLU A 199 13.05 8.46 -12.16
N GLN A 200 13.42 9.64 -11.65
CA GLN A 200 14.39 9.75 -10.55
C GLN A 200 13.95 8.97 -9.31
N VAL A 201 12.66 9.06 -8.93
CA VAL A 201 12.12 8.30 -7.79
C VAL A 201 12.19 6.79 -8.04
N VAL A 202 11.95 6.34 -9.27
CA VAL A 202 12.12 4.93 -9.62
C VAL A 202 13.56 4.47 -9.42
N GLU A 203 14.53 5.25 -9.91
CA GLU A 203 15.95 4.91 -9.82
C GLU A 203 16.50 4.98 -8.39
N GLU A 204 16.17 6.04 -7.65
CA GLU A 204 16.74 6.31 -6.32
C GLU A 204 16.03 5.55 -5.20
N PHE A 205 14.75 5.23 -5.36
CA PHE A 205 13.95 4.61 -4.30
C PHE A 205 13.24 3.34 -4.76
N THR A 206 12.30 3.42 -5.71
CA THR A 206 11.34 2.34 -5.95
C THR A 206 12.02 1.05 -6.36
N TYR A 207 12.93 1.10 -7.34
CA TYR A 207 13.57 -0.10 -7.86
C TYR A 207 14.54 -0.73 -6.82
N PRO A 208 15.46 0.02 -6.18
CA PRO A 208 16.28 -0.53 -5.09
C PRO A 208 15.45 -1.12 -3.93
N PHE A 209 14.41 -0.42 -3.49
CA PHE A 209 13.49 -0.90 -2.46
C PHE A 209 12.85 -2.23 -2.86
N LEU A 210 12.33 -2.34 -4.09
CA LEU A 210 11.68 -3.56 -4.54
C LEU A 210 12.65 -4.74 -4.70
N LYS A 211 13.93 -4.50 -5.04
CA LYS A 211 14.95 -5.57 -5.02
C LYS A 211 15.19 -6.12 -3.61
N GLU A 212 15.12 -5.28 -2.58
CA GLU A 212 15.21 -5.74 -1.18
C GLU A 212 13.93 -6.48 -0.76
N VAL A 213 12.75 -5.97 -1.15
CA VAL A 213 11.46 -6.63 -0.91
C VAL A 213 11.41 -8.01 -1.56
N GLU A 214 11.94 -8.16 -2.79
CA GLU A 214 12.02 -9.43 -3.52
C GLU A 214 12.75 -10.51 -2.71
N THR A 215 13.83 -10.12 -2.03
CA THR A 215 14.63 -11.00 -1.18
C THR A 215 13.93 -11.28 0.16
N LEU A 216 13.18 -10.29 0.68
CA LEU A 216 12.54 -10.33 1.99
C LEU A 216 11.29 -11.22 2.03
N VAL A 217 10.39 -11.09 1.04
CA VAL A 217 9.01 -11.59 1.12
C VAL A 217 8.92 -13.13 1.01
N GLY A 218 10.00 -13.79 0.58
CA GLY A 218 10.07 -15.25 0.53
C GLY A 218 8.89 -15.86 -0.25
N ASP A 219 8.53 -17.10 0.04
CA ASP A 219 7.43 -17.80 -0.65
C ASP A 219 6.10 -17.74 0.12
N SER A 220 6.10 -17.13 1.30
CA SER A 220 4.92 -17.04 2.18
C SER A 220 3.89 -15.99 1.76
N ALA A 221 4.30 -15.05 0.91
CA ALA A 221 3.48 -13.90 0.52
C ALA A 221 3.85 -13.43 -0.88
N ILE A 222 3.02 -12.56 -1.45
CA ILE A 222 3.27 -11.85 -2.70
C ILE A 222 3.04 -10.35 -2.49
N VAL A 223 3.77 -9.52 -3.24
CA VAL A 223 3.58 -8.07 -3.27
C VAL A 223 2.79 -7.65 -4.49
N LEU A 224 1.65 -7.02 -4.24
CA LEU A 224 0.76 -6.45 -5.23
C LEU A 224 1.11 -4.97 -5.40
N LEU A 225 1.85 -4.67 -6.45
CA LEU A 225 2.22 -3.32 -6.80
C LEU A 225 1.01 -2.55 -7.33
N CYS A 226 0.82 -1.33 -6.85
CA CYS A 226 -0.07 -0.38 -7.50
C CYS A 226 0.28 -0.27 -8.99
N PRO A 227 -0.71 -0.30 -9.91
CA PRO A 227 -0.44 -0.20 -11.35
C PRO A 227 0.36 1.04 -11.76
N LYS A 228 0.22 2.16 -11.02
CA LYS A 228 1.05 3.36 -11.24
C LYS A 228 2.53 3.06 -11.01
N THR A 229 2.86 2.32 -9.97
CA THR A 229 4.23 1.87 -9.65
C THR A 229 4.72 0.88 -10.69
N THR A 230 3.89 -0.10 -11.08
CA THR A 230 4.24 -1.07 -12.12
C THR A 230 4.53 -0.38 -13.45
N PHE A 231 3.68 0.54 -13.90
CA PHE A 231 3.88 1.26 -15.16
C PHE A 231 5.06 2.23 -15.12
N ALA A 232 5.41 2.75 -13.95
CA ALA A 232 6.66 3.49 -13.76
C ALA A 232 7.88 2.59 -14.01
N LEU A 233 7.92 1.39 -13.39
CA LEU A 233 9.01 0.43 -13.58
C LEU A 233 9.13 -0.04 -15.04
N LEU A 234 8.00 -0.35 -15.70
CA LEU A 234 8.00 -0.72 -17.12
C LEU A 234 8.49 0.44 -18.00
N GLY A 235 8.01 1.66 -17.71
CA GLY A 235 8.33 2.87 -18.47
C GLY A 235 9.80 3.28 -18.38
N THR A 236 10.48 2.89 -17.30
CA THR A 236 11.93 3.09 -17.07
C THR A 236 12.76 1.84 -17.32
N SER A 237 12.19 0.79 -17.94
CA SER A 237 12.88 -0.48 -18.24
C SER A 237 13.56 -1.12 -17.02
N LYS A 238 12.90 -1.05 -15.85
CA LYS A 238 13.33 -1.68 -14.59
C LYS A 238 12.54 -2.94 -14.26
N ALA A 239 11.47 -3.18 -15.00
CA ALA A 239 10.69 -4.40 -14.89
C ALA A 239 10.07 -4.77 -16.25
N GLU A 240 9.61 -6.00 -16.34
CA GLU A 240 8.77 -6.50 -17.42
C GLU A 240 7.60 -7.33 -16.88
N PHE A 241 6.61 -7.59 -17.73
CA PHE A 241 5.53 -8.51 -17.40
C PHE A 241 5.85 -9.90 -17.95
N GLU A 242 5.60 -10.91 -17.14
CA GLU A 242 5.61 -12.32 -17.55
C GLU A 242 4.20 -12.90 -17.38
N ASP A 243 3.71 -13.60 -18.40
CA ASP A 243 2.42 -14.27 -18.34
C ASP A 243 2.53 -15.55 -17.53
N VAL A 244 1.66 -15.69 -16.52
CA VAL A 244 1.43 -16.93 -15.78
C VAL A 244 0.08 -17.49 -16.19
N GLU A 245 0.08 -18.71 -16.72
CA GLU A 245 -1.12 -19.39 -17.18
C GLU A 245 -2.00 -19.83 -15.98
N LEU A 246 -3.30 -19.72 -16.16
CA LEU A 246 -4.32 -20.12 -15.20
C LEU A 246 -5.15 -21.27 -15.79
N GLU A 247 -5.68 -22.12 -14.91
CA GLU A 247 -6.50 -23.28 -15.31
C GLU A 247 -7.82 -22.84 -15.96
N GLU A 248 -8.42 -21.79 -15.40
CA GLU A 248 -9.72 -21.26 -15.81
C GLU A 248 -9.82 -19.74 -15.63
N PRO A 249 -10.80 -19.09 -16.27
CA PRO A 249 -11.05 -17.67 -16.07
C PRO A 249 -11.49 -17.38 -14.63
N MET A 250 -10.83 -16.41 -13.99
CA MET A 250 -11.09 -16.07 -12.59
C MET A 250 -11.01 -14.56 -12.34
N LYS A 251 -11.42 -14.12 -11.15
CA LYS A 251 -11.27 -12.72 -10.75
C LYS A 251 -9.78 -12.38 -10.53
N TYR A 252 -9.42 -11.11 -10.68
CA TYR A 252 -8.04 -10.67 -10.47
C TYR A 252 -7.51 -10.99 -9.07
N GLY A 253 -8.35 -10.81 -8.03
CA GLY A 253 -8.00 -11.16 -6.65
C GLY A 253 -7.64 -12.64 -6.49
N GLN A 254 -8.39 -13.53 -7.14
CA GLN A 254 -8.12 -14.97 -7.17
C GLN A 254 -6.81 -15.28 -7.91
N GLY A 255 -6.56 -14.61 -9.03
CA GLY A 255 -5.28 -14.70 -9.73
C GLY A 255 -4.10 -14.26 -8.86
N CYS A 256 -4.25 -13.18 -8.09
CA CYS A 256 -3.22 -12.74 -7.15
C CYS A 256 -2.97 -13.76 -6.02
N ILE A 257 -4.04 -14.37 -5.48
CA ILE A 257 -3.94 -15.45 -4.50
C ILE A 257 -3.23 -16.68 -5.10
N HIS A 258 -3.54 -17.03 -6.35
CA HIS A 258 -2.90 -18.14 -7.07
C HIS A 258 -1.38 -17.98 -7.23
N LEU A 259 -0.90 -16.74 -7.27
CA LEU A 259 0.52 -16.40 -7.42
C LEU A 259 1.32 -16.49 -6.11
N ILE A 260 0.67 -16.63 -4.95
CA ILE A 260 1.36 -16.78 -3.66
C ILE A 260 2.30 -17.98 -3.73
N GLY A 261 3.57 -17.78 -3.37
CA GLY A 261 4.62 -18.80 -3.40
C GLY A 261 5.12 -19.18 -4.80
N LYS A 262 4.54 -18.60 -5.86
CA LYS A 262 4.99 -18.79 -7.25
C LYS A 262 5.73 -17.58 -7.77
N GLU A 263 5.27 -16.39 -7.38
CA GLU A 263 5.76 -15.12 -7.87
C GLU A 263 5.93 -14.11 -6.74
N LYS A 264 6.86 -13.17 -6.94
CA LYS A 264 7.16 -12.13 -5.94
C LYS A 264 6.31 -10.89 -6.11
N PHE A 265 6.00 -10.53 -7.35
CA PHE A 265 5.26 -9.33 -7.67
C PHE A 265 4.15 -9.58 -8.70
N ALA A 266 3.03 -8.91 -8.50
CA ALA A 266 2.01 -8.70 -9.51
C ALA A 266 1.57 -7.23 -9.50
N GLY A 267 1.03 -6.71 -10.59
CA GLY A 267 0.62 -5.29 -10.64
C GLY A 267 0.02 -4.84 -11.96
N GLN A 268 -0.56 -5.75 -12.74
CA GLN A 268 -1.24 -5.41 -14.00
C GLN A 268 -2.53 -4.61 -13.80
N MET A 269 -3.14 -4.72 -12.61
CA MET A 269 -4.42 -4.10 -12.27
C MET A 269 -4.44 -3.78 -10.77
N CYS A 270 -5.29 -2.84 -10.36
CA CYS A 270 -5.47 -2.54 -8.95
C CYS A 270 -6.20 -3.69 -8.27
N ILE A 271 -5.71 -4.17 -7.12
CA ILE A 271 -6.36 -5.25 -6.36
C ILE A 271 -7.77 -4.85 -5.89
N LYS A 272 -8.01 -3.55 -5.69
CA LYS A 272 -9.31 -2.97 -5.33
C LYS A 272 -10.35 -3.04 -6.46
N ASN A 273 -9.95 -3.40 -7.69
CA ASN A 273 -10.87 -3.68 -8.78
C ASN A 273 -11.46 -5.09 -8.63
N ILE A 274 -12.33 -5.28 -7.62
CA ILE A 274 -12.90 -6.59 -7.24
C ILE A 274 -13.62 -7.28 -8.42
N GLY A 275 -14.18 -6.49 -9.35
CA GLY A 275 -14.91 -6.98 -10.52
C GLY A 275 -14.04 -7.38 -11.72
N TYR A 276 -12.72 -7.13 -11.71
CA TYR A 276 -11.87 -7.44 -12.87
C TYR A 276 -11.73 -8.94 -13.08
N ARG A 277 -11.90 -9.38 -14.34
CA ARG A 277 -11.82 -10.79 -14.72
C ARG A 277 -10.68 -11.05 -15.69
N LEU A 278 -10.00 -12.17 -15.50
CA LEU A 278 -8.90 -12.68 -16.32
C LEU A 278 -9.45 -13.68 -17.35
N GLU A 279 -10.22 -13.19 -18.32
CA GLU A 279 -10.92 -14.04 -19.31
C GLU A 279 -9.98 -14.83 -20.22
N ASN A 280 -8.77 -14.30 -20.44
CA ASN A 280 -7.74 -14.94 -21.25
C ASN A 280 -6.96 -16.03 -20.50
N LYS A 281 -7.35 -16.39 -19.27
CA LYS A 281 -6.66 -17.35 -18.40
C LYS A 281 -5.19 -17.02 -18.13
N LYS A 282 -4.84 -15.74 -18.07
CA LYS A 282 -3.48 -15.30 -17.76
C LYS A 282 -3.48 -14.23 -16.70
N VAL A 283 -2.58 -14.36 -15.73
CA VAL A 283 -2.22 -13.29 -14.80
C VAL A 283 -0.78 -12.88 -15.05
N LYS A 284 -0.47 -11.59 -15.00
CA LYS A 284 0.88 -11.09 -15.24
C LYS A 284 1.64 -10.93 -13.92
N ALA A 285 2.73 -11.67 -13.81
CA ALA A 285 3.78 -11.41 -12.83
C ALA A 285 4.61 -10.20 -13.28
N VAL A 286 5.16 -9.46 -12.32
CA VAL A 286 6.11 -8.38 -12.59
C VAL A 286 7.51 -8.89 -12.27
N LYS A 287 8.39 -8.95 -13.26
CA LYS A 287 9.78 -9.37 -13.09
C LYS A 287 10.66 -8.14 -13.07
N LEU A 288 11.43 -7.96 -11.99
CA LEU A 288 12.44 -6.90 -11.91
C LEU A 288 13.64 -7.29 -12.78
N LEU A 289 14.13 -6.36 -13.61
CA LEU A 289 15.28 -6.56 -14.49
C LEU A 289 16.61 -6.30 -13.77
#